data_AF-A0A2P8KKI5-F1
#
_entry.id   AF-A0A2P8KKI5-F1
#
_cell.length_a   1.000
_cell.length_b   1.000
_cell.length_c   1.000
_cell.angle_alpha   90.00
_cell.angle_beta   90.00
_cell.angle_gamma   90.00
#
_symmetry.space_group_name_H-M   'P 1'
#
loop_
_entity.id
_entity.type
_entity.pdbx_description
1 polymer ?
#
loop_
_entity_poly.entity_id
_entity_poly.type
_entity_poly.pdbx_seq_one_letter_code
_entity_poly.pdbx_strand_id
1 'polypeptide(L)'
;MARLFDCFSTLFTFGLELDAAIAAGRAAPAPEAAQQRALQLLDQARDAALAAGSSAAHIESASFAIVAWLDEVIARHPARPTGATPLQVRLFNSNNAHSEFFHHLSALQPDDGEVREIYWHALAHGFKGQYYFERGDDGELGKLKELHGRQLPVRPLALDALAEERITPQPYGMVDPPGPRVPERRERALLRTAGAMALLIPLAYLLWSMLGARAPSPTLAQRVEQRLQAFACADLTVAASDDGTARVSGFVPTAEDMARVEREVRAMPGVGSANFALRLRIWPHCEVVAILKPYQARNQEKRQRLKVAAFTAREGRLREGDTVVVRVTNADNEGYLRVDYYTADGAVMHLHANRGPQPMRPGEAIELGRDIPSSWLVSPPFGTVLITALSSTTPLADAGDTPPFELASAYLQRLRESLATSEAAGRPIADFVFLETVSR
;
A
#
# COMPACT_ATOMS: atom_id res chain seq x y z
N MET A 1 -2.43 5.22 38.46
CA MET A 1 -2.78 3.93 37.84
C MET A 1 -1.61 3.54 36.95
N ALA A 2 -1.29 2.25 36.86
CA ALA A 2 -0.27 1.77 35.93
C ALA A 2 -0.80 1.94 34.49
N ARG A 3 0.06 2.38 33.57
CA ARG A 3 -0.28 2.50 32.14
C ARG A 3 -0.23 1.12 31.48
N LEU A 4 -0.87 0.98 30.31
CA LEU A 4 -0.80 -0.27 29.55
C LEU A 4 0.64 -0.73 29.30
N PHE A 5 1.54 0.19 28.93
CA PHE A 5 2.96 -0.11 28.71
C PHE A 5 3.65 -0.69 29.96
N ASP A 6 3.34 -0.18 31.16
CA ASP A 6 3.95 -0.66 32.40
C ASP A 6 3.64 -2.16 32.61
N CYS A 7 2.43 -2.60 32.24
CA CYS A 7 1.98 -3.99 32.34
C CYS A 7 2.75 -4.92 31.36
N PHE A 8 3.10 -4.42 30.17
CA PHE A 8 3.82 -5.17 29.14
C PHE A 8 5.35 -5.01 29.21
N SER A 9 5.87 -4.10 30.05
CA SER A 9 7.28 -3.76 30.15
C SER A 9 8.19 -4.98 30.38
N THR A 10 7.80 -5.90 31.25
CA THR A 10 8.58 -7.12 31.54
C THR A 10 8.68 -8.04 30.32
N LEU A 11 7.63 -8.13 29.52
CA LEU A 11 7.63 -8.90 28.28
C LEU A 11 8.52 -8.25 27.21
N PHE A 12 8.51 -6.91 27.11
CA PHE A 12 9.45 -6.17 26.28
C PHE A 12 10.91 -6.40 26.69
N THR A 13 11.22 -6.32 28.00
CA THR A 13 12.57 -6.58 28.50
C THR A 13 13.03 -7.99 28.15
N PHE A 14 12.16 -8.99 28.32
CA PHE A 14 12.48 -10.36 27.90
C PHE A 14 12.80 -10.47 26.41
N GLY A 15 11.98 -9.86 25.54
CA GLY A 15 12.22 -9.85 24.09
C GLY A 15 13.55 -9.17 23.71
N LEU A 16 13.88 -8.05 24.36
CA LEU A 16 15.12 -7.32 24.16
C LEU A 16 16.35 -8.11 24.64
N GLU A 17 16.27 -8.75 25.79
CA GLU A 17 17.34 -9.61 26.30
C GLU A 17 17.60 -10.79 25.37
N LEU A 18 16.54 -11.40 24.85
CA LEU A 18 16.61 -12.49 23.87
C LEU A 18 17.27 -12.03 22.57
N ASP A 19 16.83 -10.90 22.01
CA ASP A 19 17.39 -10.35 20.78
C ASP A 19 18.87 -9.99 20.94
N ALA A 20 19.24 -9.34 22.05
CA ALA A 20 20.62 -9.00 22.36
C ALA A 20 21.49 -10.23 22.64
N ALA A 21 20.92 -11.34 23.13
CA ALA A 21 21.65 -12.60 23.27
C ALA A 21 21.90 -13.26 21.91
N ILE A 22 20.88 -13.32 21.05
CA ILE A 22 20.94 -13.86 19.68
C ILE A 22 21.96 -13.08 18.84
N ALA A 23 21.85 -11.75 18.82
CA ALA A 23 22.73 -10.88 18.03
C ALA A 23 24.21 -10.97 18.46
N ALA A 24 24.45 -11.19 19.76
CA ALA A 24 25.80 -11.35 20.31
C ALA A 24 26.34 -12.79 20.23
N GLY A 25 25.56 -13.76 19.72
CA GLY A 25 25.92 -15.17 19.70
C GLY A 25 26.12 -15.79 21.09
N ARG A 26 25.49 -15.20 22.12
CA ARG A 26 25.53 -15.73 23.50
C ARG A 26 24.56 -16.92 23.64
N ALA A 27 24.73 -17.70 24.70
CA ALA A 27 23.79 -18.77 25.02
C ALA A 27 22.39 -18.18 25.27
N ALA A 28 21.47 -18.44 24.34
CA ALA A 28 20.06 -18.07 24.41
C ALA A 28 19.22 -19.34 24.68
N PRO A 29 18.05 -19.22 25.34
CA PRO A 29 17.13 -20.34 25.47
C PRO A 29 16.71 -20.86 24.10
N ALA A 30 16.47 -22.17 23.98
CA ALA A 30 15.94 -22.77 22.76
C ALA A 30 14.62 -22.07 22.34
N PRO A 31 14.30 -21.99 21.03
CA PRO A 31 13.11 -21.30 20.53
C PRO A 31 11.81 -21.71 21.26
N GLU A 32 11.63 -22.99 21.53
CA GLU A 32 10.46 -23.54 22.22
C GLU A 32 10.38 -23.05 23.68
N ALA A 33 11.52 -23.02 24.39
CA ALA A 33 11.60 -22.51 25.75
C ALA A 33 11.37 -20.99 25.80
N ALA A 34 11.88 -20.26 24.80
CA ALA A 34 11.65 -18.83 24.65
C ALA A 34 10.16 -18.53 24.42
N GLN A 35 9.49 -19.29 23.55
CA GLN A 35 8.04 -19.17 23.31
C GLN A 35 7.22 -19.49 24.57
N GLN A 36 7.57 -20.54 25.32
CA GLN A 36 6.89 -20.87 26.58
C GLN A 36 7.03 -19.75 27.60
N ARG A 37 8.24 -19.17 27.72
CA ARG A 37 8.48 -18.05 28.63
C ARG A 37 7.72 -16.79 28.20
N ALA A 38 7.69 -16.48 26.91
CA ALA A 38 6.94 -15.37 26.34
C ALA A 38 5.44 -15.49 26.65
N LEU A 39 4.85 -16.67 26.51
CA LEU A 39 3.44 -16.93 26.83
C LEU A 39 3.13 -16.68 28.31
N GLN A 40 3.95 -17.20 29.22
CA GLN A 40 3.77 -16.96 30.66
C GLN A 40 3.80 -15.48 31.02
N LEU A 41 4.72 -14.72 30.42
CA LEU A 41 4.84 -13.28 30.63
C LEU A 41 3.71 -12.51 29.97
N LEU A 42 3.20 -12.97 28.82
CA LEU A 42 2.04 -12.39 28.16
C LEU A 42 0.77 -12.56 29.01
N ASP A 43 0.54 -13.74 29.57
CA ASP A 43 -0.61 -13.98 30.45
C ASP A 43 -0.55 -13.07 31.70
N GLN A 44 0.63 -12.92 32.31
CA GLN A 44 0.84 -12.00 33.43
C GLN A 44 0.58 -10.53 33.04
N ALA A 45 1.02 -10.11 31.85
CA ALA A 45 0.79 -8.76 31.35
C ALA A 45 -0.71 -8.49 31.09
N ARG A 46 -1.44 -9.48 30.54
CA ARG A 46 -2.89 -9.39 30.30
C ARG A 46 -3.67 -9.27 31.61
N ASP A 47 -3.34 -10.09 32.60
CA ASP A 47 -3.97 -10.05 33.93
C ASP A 47 -3.70 -8.71 34.63
N ALA A 48 -2.46 -8.22 34.57
CA ALA A 48 -2.09 -6.93 35.14
C ALA A 48 -2.80 -5.75 34.46
N ALA A 49 -2.89 -5.75 33.12
CA ALA A 49 -3.58 -4.72 32.36
C ALA A 49 -5.09 -4.72 32.64
N LEU A 50 -5.70 -5.90 32.76
CA LEU A 50 -7.11 -6.02 33.13
C LEU A 50 -7.36 -5.48 34.55
N ALA A 51 -6.49 -5.80 35.51
CA ALA A 51 -6.57 -5.28 36.87
C ALA A 51 -6.33 -3.76 36.95
N ALA A 52 -5.54 -3.20 36.03
CA ALA A 52 -5.32 -1.77 35.89
C ALA A 52 -6.47 -1.02 35.18
N GLY A 53 -7.44 -1.75 34.61
CA GLY A 53 -8.65 -1.19 33.99
C GLY A 53 -8.58 -1.01 32.48
N SER A 54 -7.59 -1.58 31.80
CA SER A 54 -7.50 -1.55 30.34
C SER A 54 -8.63 -2.37 29.69
N SER A 55 -9.15 -1.92 28.55
CA SER A 55 -10.22 -2.62 27.85
C SER A 55 -9.73 -3.93 27.23
N ALA A 56 -10.62 -4.92 27.08
CA ALA A 56 -10.26 -6.19 26.44
C ALA A 56 -9.74 -6.00 25.01
N ALA A 57 -10.29 -5.04 24.25
CA ALA A 57 -9.86 -4.70 22.91
C ALA A 57 -8.42 -4.11 22.89
N HIS A 58 -8.11 -3.23 23.84
CA HIS A 58 -6.75 -2.68 23.98
C HIS A 58 -5.73 -3.73 24.38
N ILE A 59 -6.11 -4.64 25.29
CA ILE A 59 -5.26 -5.76 25.72
C ILE A 59 -5.00 -6.72 24.56
N GLU A 60 -6.02 -7.08 23.78
CA GLU A 60 -5.90 -7.90 22.57
C GLU A 60 -4.96 -7.26 21.55
N SER A 61 -5.18 -5.98 21.22
CA SER A 61 -4.36 -5.26 20.24
C SER A 61 -2.89 -5.13 20.68
N ALA A 62 -2.65 -4.80 21.95
CA ALA A 62 -1.29 -4.77 22.51
C ALA A 62 -0.63 -6.15 22.51
N SER A 63 -1.39 -7.20 22.84
CA SER A 63 -0.92 -8.59 22.82
C SER A 63 -0.52 -9.02 21.42
N PHE A 64 -1.30 -8.64 20.40
CA PHE A 64 -0.98 -8.92 19.00
C PHE A 64 0.34 -8.26 18.59
N ALA A 65 0.50 -6.97 18.89
CA ALA A 65 1.69 -6.19 18.53
C ALA A 65 2.98 -6.79 19.09
N ILE A 66 2.98 -7.12 20.39
CA ILE A 66 4.17 -7.66 21.04
C ILE A 66 4.47 -9.09 20.58
N VAL A 67 3.44 -9.90 20.32
CA VAL A 67 3.61 -11.26 19.78
C VAL A 67 4.20 -11.25 18.37
N ALA A 68 3.74 -10.35 17.50
CA ALA A 68 4.30 -10.19 16.16
C ALA A 68 5.80 -9.89 16.22
N TRP A 69 6.21 -8.98 17.11
CA TRP A 69 7.62 -8.66 17.31
C TRP A 69 8.43 -9.79 17.93
N LEU A 70 7.90 -10.47 18.95
CA LEU A 70 8.59 -11.60 19.59
C LEU A 70 8.79 -12.78 18.64
N ASP A 71 7.80 -13.10 17.81
CA ASP A 71 7.96 -14.15 16.80
C ASP A 71 9.06 -13.79 15.78
N GLU A 72 9.18 -12.51 15.41
CA GLU A 72 10.29 -12.04 14.55
C GLU A 72 11.65 -12.16 15.24
N VAL A 73 11.75 -11.81 16.53
CA VAL A 73 12.96 -12.00 17.34
C VAL A 73 13.34 -13.49 17.43
N ILE A 74 12.37 -14.36 17.74
CA ILE A 74 12.58 -15.80 17.85
C ILE A 74 12.98 -16.40 16.50
N ALA A 75 12.43 -15.91 15.39
CA ALA A 75 12.80 -16.35 14.05
C ALA A 75 14.26 -16.01 13.67
N ARG A 76 14.90 -15.04 14.34
CA ARG A 76 16.33 -14.74 14.18
C ARG A 76 17.24 -15.73 14.90
N HIS A 77 16.69 -16.61 15.75
CA HIS A 77 17.48 -17.55 16.53
C HIS A 77 18.24 -18.53 15.60
N PRO A 78 19.54 -18.80 15.84
CA PRO A 78 20.35 -19.63 14.93
C PRO A 78 19.92 -21.11 14.91
N ALA A 79 19.38 -21.61 16.02
CA ALA A 79 18.76 -22.93 16.05
C ALA A 79 17.41 -22.88 15.32
N ARG A 80 17.21 -23.76 14.33
CA ARG A 80 15.90 -23.91 13.67
C ARG A 80 14.86 -24.38 14.68
N PRO A 81 13.70 -23.72 14.79
CA PRO A 81 12.60 -24.24 15.60
C PRO A 81 12.16 -25.60 15.04
N THR A 82 12.24 -26.64 15.84
CA THR A 82 11.88 -28.01 15.43
C THR A 82 10.39 -28.21 15.58
N GLY A 83 9.62 -27.74 14.58
CA GLY A 83 8.17 -27.94 14.52
C GLY A 83 7.35 -27.07 15.47
N ALA A 84 7.95 -26.05 16.09
CA ALA A 84 7.25 -25.11 16.96
C ALA A 84 6.41 -24.12 16.13
N THR A 85 5.09 -24.15 16.32
CA THR A 85 4.17 -23.19 15.70
C THR A 85 4.40 -21.77 16.28
N PRO A 86 4.56 -20.72 15.46
CA PRO A 86 4.69 -19.34 15.94
C PRO A 86 3.54 -18.90 16.83
N LEU A 87 3.80 -17.98 17.75
CA LEU A 87 2.81 -17.49 18.71
C LEU A 87 1.64 -16.77 18.02
N GLN A 88 1.89 -16.03 16.95
CA GLN A 88 0.86 -15.38 16.11
C GLN A 88 -0.20 -16.37 15.59
N VAL A 89 0.23 -17.56 15.19
CA VAL A 89 -0.67 -18.61 14.69
C VAL A 89 -1.45 -19.22 15.86
N ARG A 90 -0.76 -19.50 16.97
CA ARG A 90 -1.34 -20.16 18.14
C ARG A 90 -2.37 -19.30 18.87
N LEU A 91 -2.16 -17.99 18.91
CA LEU A 91 -2.97 -17.06 19.69
C LEU A 91 -4.00 -16.31 18.84
N PHE A 92 -3.66 -15.96 17.61
CA PHE A 92 -4.48 -15.09 16.76
C PHE A 92 -4.90 -15.74 15.45
N ASN A 93 -4.56 -17.02 15.21
CA ASN A 93 -4.81 -17.72 13.96
C ASN A 93 -4.29 -16.95 12.72
N SER A 94 -3.24 -16.16 12.90
CA SER A 94 -2.64 -15.34 11.84
C SER A 94 -1.30 -15.94 11.41
N ASN A 95 -1.09 -16.06 10.10
CA ASN A 95 0.21 -16.36 9.48
C ASN A 95 0.85 -15.10 8.87
N ASN A 96 0.25 -13.93 9.06
CA ASN A 96 0.60 -12.68 8.37
C ASN A 96 0.75 -11.50 9.36
N ALA A 97 1.16 -11.76 10.61
CA ALA A 97 1.29 -10.70 11.60
C ALA A 97 2.31 -9.62 11.20
N HIS A 98 3.28 -9.99 10.35
CA HIS A 98 4.26 -9.06 9.78
C HIS A 98 3.63 -7.92 8.95
N SER A 99 2.45 -8.13 8.37
CA SER A 99 1.70 -7.11 7.62
C SER A 99 0.49 -6.58 8.43
N GLU A 100 -0.25 -7.47 9.09
CA GLU A 100 -1.41 -7.12 9.93
C GLU A 100 -1.05 -6.16 11.07
N PHE A 101 0.19 -6.20 11.57
CA PHE A 101 0.70 -5.22 12.53
C PHE A 101 0.49 -3.78 12.05
N PHE A 102 0.83 -3.47 10.80
CA PHE A 102 0.72 -2.12 10.25
C PHE A 102 -0.73 -1.73 9.96
N HIS A 103 -1.58 -2.71 9.64
CA HIS A 103 -3.02 -2.50 9.56
C HIS A 103 -3.61 -2.08 10.90
N HIS A 104 -3.31 -2.83 11.97
CA HIS A 104 -3.80 -2.49 13.30
C HIS A 104 -3.26 -1.13 13.76
N LEU A 105 -1.97 -0.84 13.51
CA LEU A 105 -1.35 0.45 13.85
C LEU A 105 -2.03 1.63 13.14
N SER A 106 -2.37 1.49 11.86
CA SER A 106 -3.04 2.54 11.08
C SER A 106 -4.53 2.70 11.42
N ALA A 107 -5.17 1.67 11.98
CA ALA A 107 -6.55 1.72 12.44
C ALA A 107 -6.72 2.39 13.83
N LEU A 108 -5.63 2.59 14.59
CA LEU A 108 -5.68 3.20 15.92
C LEU A 108 -6.22 4.63 15.87
N GLN A 109 -7.21 4.91 16.72
CA GLN A 109 -7.80 6.23 16.86
C GLN A 109 -6.86 7.18 17.65
N PRO A 110 -7.10 8.50 17.62
CA PRO A 110 -6.28 9.48 18.35
C PRO A 110 -6.25 9.25 19.87
N ASP A 111 -7.29 8.65 20.44
CA ASP A 111 -7.43 8.32 21.86
C ASP A 111 -6.78 6.98 22.26
N ASP A 112 -6.39 6.13 21.30
CA ASP A 112 -5.68 4.87 21.52
C ASP A 112 -4.18 5.06 21.83
N GLY A 113 -3.80 6.14 22.50
CA GLY A 113 -2.41 6.51 22.75
C GLY A 113 -1.60 5.44 23.48
N GLU A 114 -2.20 4.75 24.46
CA GLU A 114 -1.52 3.69 25.22
C GLU A 114 -1.28 2.42 24.39
N VAL A 115 -2.20 2.04 23.52
CA VAL A 115 -1.99 0.91 22.59
C VAL A 115 -0.95 1.29 21.54
N ARG A 116 -1.03 2.52 21.01
CA ARG A 116 -0.06 3.07 20.05
C ARG A 116 1.35 3.05 20.59
N GLU A 117 1.54 3.30 21.89
CA GLU A 117 2.83 3.20 22.57
C GLU A 117 3.42 1.79 22.48
N ILE A 118 2.62 0.73 22.68
CA ILE A 118 3.08 -0.66 22.53
C ILE A 118 3.58 -0.93 21.10
N TYR A 119 2.80 -0.55 20.09
CA TYR A 119 3.20 -0.69 18.68
C TYR A 119 4.47 0.10 18.37
N TRP A 120 4.54 1.34 18.86
CA TRP A 120 5.69 2.19 18.64
C TRP A 120 6.95 1.61 19.28
N HIS A 121 6.86 1.04 20.49
CA HIS A 121 7.98 0.37 21.14
C HIS A 121 8.45 -0.86 20.36
N ALA A 122 7.53 -1.68 19.81
CA ALA A 122 7.92 -2.79 18.93
C ALA A 122 8.74 -2.29 17.72
N LEU A 123 8.32 -1.20 17.07
CA LEU A 123 9.07 -0.59 15.97
C LEU A 123 10.42 -0.03 16.41
N ALA A 124 10.45 0.72 17.52
CA ALA A 124 11.67 1.29 18.07
C ALA A 124 12.70 0.21 18.45
N HIS A 125 12.23 -0.98 18.82
CA HIS A 125 13.02 -2.15 19.16
C HIS A 125 13.24 -3.12 17.99
N GLY A 126 13.08 -2.63 16.76
CA GLY A 126 13.56 -3.31 15.56
C GLY A 126 12.60 -4.33 14.95
N PHE A 127 11.31 -4.27 15.28
CA PHE A 127 10.29 -4.93 14.47
C PHE A 127 10.30 -4.35 13.05
N LYS A 128 10.48 -5.20 12.05
CA LYS A 128 10.46 -4.78 10.65
C LYS A 128 9.18 -5.20 9.93
N GLY A 129 8.67 -6.39 10.22
CA GLY A 129 7.52 -6.97 9.53
C GLY A 129 7.67 -6.93 8.00
N GLN A 130 6.66 -6.40 7.31
CA GLN A 130 6.66 -6.24 5.85
C GLN A 130 7.79 -5.36 5.29
N TYR A 131 8.46 -4.56 6.13
CA TYR A 131 9.59 -3.69 5.73
C TYR A 131 10.97 -4.31 6.03
N TYR A 132 11.09 -5.64 6.01
CA TYR A 132 12.33 -6.37 6.34
C TYR A 132 13.58 -5.92 5.56
N PHE A 133 13.39 -5.37 4.35
CA PHE A 133 14.45 -4.89 3.46
C PHE A 133 15.04 -3.53 3.87
N GLU A 134 14.34 -2.74 4.69
CA GLU A 134 14.84 -1.45 5.13
C GLU A 134 16.01 -1.60 6.14
N ARG A 135 16.97 -0.69 6.02
CA ARG A 135 18.15 -0.61 6.88
C ARG A 135 18.24 0.80 7.45
N GLY A 136 17.93 0.93 8.74
CA GLY A 136 17.91 2.23 9.43
C GLY A 136 16.55 2.92 9.38
N ASP A 137 16.54 4.20 9.74
CA ASP A 137 15.32 5.01 9.91
C ASP A 137 15.13 6.04 8.78
N ASP A 138 15.85 5.92 7.66
CA ASP A 138 15.69 6.83 6.51
C ASP A 138 14.50 6.47 5.60
N GLY A 139 13.88 5.29 5.82
CA GLY A 139 12.79 4.72 5.02
C GLY A 139 11.39 4.93 5.61
N GLU A 140 10.43 4.10 5.18
CA GLU A 140 9.05 4.14 5.67
C GLU A 140 8.94 3.79 7.16
N LEU A 141 9.77 2.88 7.67
CA LEU A 141 9.79 2.56 9.10
C LEU A 141 10.14 3.79 9.95
N GLY A 142 11.09 4.61 9.49
CA GLY A 142 11.44 5.86 10.16
C GLY A 142 10.31 6.86 10.18
N LYS A 143 9.63 7.05 9.04
CA LYS A 143 8.44 7.91 8.94
C LYS A 143 7.31 7.45 9.85
N LEU A 144 7.07 6.14 9.96
CA LEU A 144 6.06 5.57 10.85
C LEU A 144 6.42 5.80 12.33
N LYS A 145 7.69 5.58 12.72
CA LYS A 145 8.17 5.89 14.07
C LYS A 145 7.99 7.37 14.40
N GLU A 146 8.32 8.27 13.49
CA GLU A 146 8.14 9.71 13.70
C GLU A 146 6.66 10.10 13.82
N LEU A 147 5.82 9.64 12.88
CA LEU A 147 4.39 9.94 12.84
C LEU A 147 3.67 9.48 14.11
N HIS A 148 3.89 8.22 14.53
CA HIS A 148 3.23 7.67 15.70
C HIS A 148 3.88 8.14 17.01
N GLY A 149 5.19 8.41 17.01
CA GLY A 149 5.94 8.94 18.16
C GLY A 149 5.38 10.28 18.66
N ARG A 150 4.98 11.17 17.75
CA ARG A 150 4.36 12.47 18.08
C ARG A 150 2.99 12.35 18.76
N GLN A 151 2.34 11.20 18.60
CA GLN A 151 0.99 10.92 19.09
C GLN A 151 1.00 10.05 20.37
N LEU A 152 2.17 9.74 20.92
CA LEU A 152 2.28 8.97 22.16
C LEU A 152 1.90 9.80 23.40
N PRO A 153 1.40 9.16 24.47
CA PRO A 153 1.12 9.86 25.72
C PRO A 153 2.40 10.43 26.35
N VAL A 154 3.53 9.74 26.21
CA VAL A 154 4.87 10.26 26.50
C VAL A 154 5.65 10.33 25.19
N ARG A 155 5.86 11.54 24.69
CA ARG A 155 6.55 11.74 23.41
C ARG A 155 8.04 11.38 23.55
N PRO A 156 8.61 10.62 22.60
CA PRO A 156 10.04 10.41 22.54
C PRO A 156 10.75 11.75 22.29
N LEU A 157 11.90 11.94 22.93
CA LEU A 157 12.77 13.09 22.66
C LEU A 157 13.35 12.97 21.25
N ALA A 158 13.30 14.05 20.48
CA ALA A 158 13.96 14.13 19.19
C ALA A 158 15.47 14.36 19.40
N LEU A 159 16.31 13.46 18.88
CA LEU A 159 17.77 13.46 19.13
C LEU A 159 18.46 14.73 18.62
N ASP A 160 17.94 15.32 17.54
CA ASP A 160 18.36 16.60 16.97
C ASP A 160 17.98 17.78 17.87
N ALA A 161 16.82 17.70 18.53
CA ALA A 161 16.40 18.67 19.54
C ALA A 161 17.24 18.58 20.84
N LEU A 162 17.83 17.43 21.17
CA LEU A 162 18.69 17.28 22.37
C LEU A 162 19.94 18.20 22.32
N ALA A 163 20.41 18.56 21.12
CA ALA A 163 21.51 19.51 20.97
C ALA A 163 21.12 20.94 21.38
N GLU A 164 19.84 21.26 21.31
CA GLU A 164 19.29 22.59 21.62
C GLU A 164 18.60 22.62 23.00
N GLU A 165 18.03 21.48 23.44
CA GLU A 165 17.34 21.33 24.72
C GLU A 165 18.32 21.05 25.87
N ARG A 166 18.32 21.94 26.87
CA ARG A 166 19.18 21.86 28.05
C ARG A 166 18.62 20.88 29.07
N ILE A 167 18.93 19.59 28.91
CA ILE A 167 18.32 18.49 29.68
C ILE A 167 18.99 18.25 31.04
N THR A 168 20.19 18.81 31.27
CA THR A 168 20.83 18.81 32.58
C THR A 168 21.28 20.22 32.96
N PRO A 169 21.21 20.58 34.25
CA PRO A 169 21.91 21.75 34.77
C PRO A 169 23.42 21.43 34.87
N GLN A 170 24.10 21.33 33.73
CA GLN A 170 25.57 21.42 33.71
C GLN A 170 25.99 22.81 34.21
N PRO A 171 27.14 22.95 34.90
CA PRO A 171 27.52 24.21 35.53
C PRO A 171 27.75 25.27 34.44
N TYR A 172 26.88 26.28 34.42
CA TYR A 172 26.74 27.33 33.40
C TYR A 172 27.94 28.30 33.25
N GLY A 173 29.17 27.85 33.53
CA GLY A 173 30.40 28.63 33.41
C GLY A 173 31.35 28.17 32.30
N MET A 174 31.08 27.04 31.64
CA MET A 174 31.92 26.58 30.53
C MET A 174 31.32 26.99 29.20
N VAL A 175 32.16 27.58 28.33
CA VAL A 175 31.82 27.80 26.92
C VAL A 175 31.62 26.43 26.28
N ASP A 176 30.49 26.24 25.60
CA ASP A 176 30.23 24.99 24.88
C ASP A 176 31.42 24.65 23.97
N PRO A 177 31.92 23.41 23.97
CA PRO A 177 32.92 23.01 22.99
C PRO A 177 32.34 23.27 21.60
N PRO A 178 33.14 23.77 20.63
CA PRO A 178 32.66 23.97 19.29
C PRO A 178 32.12 22.64 18.76
N GLY A 179 30.80 22.53 18.68
CA GLY A 179 30.13 21.33 18.18
C GLY A 179 30.59 20.99 16.77
N PRO A 180 30.32 19.76 16.29
CA PRO A 180 30.58 19.41 14.91
C PRO A 180 29.96 20.50 14.03
N ARG A 181 30.79 21.13 13.19
CA ARG A 181 30.33 22.15 12.25
C ARG A 181 29.39 21.47 11.28
N VAL A 182 28.10 21.45 11.61
CA VAL A 182 27.04 21.14 10.66
C VAL A 182 27.28 22.07 9.48
N PRO A 183 27.29 21.58 8.23
CA PRO A 183 27.69 22.37 7.08
C PRO A 183 26.58 23.36 6.69
N GLU A 184 26.18 24.25 7.60
CA GLU A 184 25.24 25.35 7.34
C GLU A 184 25.71 26.25 6.18
N ARG A 185 27.01 26.22 5.85
CA ARG A 185 27.57 26.95 4.71
C ARG A 185 27.09 26.39 3.36
N ARG A 186 26.80 25.08 3.27
CA ARG A 186 26.21 24.46 2.08
C ARG A 186 24.72 24.77 1.98
N GLU A 187 24.00 24.74 3.09
CA GLU A 187 22.57 25.08 3.13
C GLU A 187 22.31 26.56 2.84
N ARG A 188 23.11 27.48 3.39
CA ARG A 188 23.00 28.92 3.09
C ARG A 188 23.38 29.25 1.65
N ALA A 189 24.31 28.50 1.04
CA ALA A 189 24.62 28.63 -0.38
C ALA A 189 23.46 28.10 -1.24
N LEU A 190 22.90 26.94 -0.89
CA LEU A 190 21.71 26.36 -1.52
C LEU A 190 20.48 27.29 -1.43
N LEU A 191 20.24 27.88 -0.26
CA LEU A 191 19.17 28.87 -0.04
C LEU A 191 19.36 30.13 -0.89
N ARG A 192 20.58 30.63 -1.04
CA ARG A 192 20.87 31.79 -1.90
C ARG A 192 20.72 31.45 -3.39
N THR A 193 21.17 30.28 -3.81
CA THR A 193 20.98 29.82 -5.20
C THR A 193 19.50 29.55 -5.49
N ALA A 194 18.77 28.97 -4.54
CA ALA A 194 17.32 28.76 -4.65
C ALA A 194 16.56 30.09 -4.70
N GLY A 195 16.93 31.07 -3.86
CA GLY A 195 16.36 32.41 -3.89
C GLY A 195 16.63 33.15 -5.21
N ALA A 196 17.86 33.05 -5.75
CA ALA A 196 18.20 33.64 -7.03
C ALA A 196 17.45 32.97 -8.20
N MET A 197 17.31 31.64 -8.20
CA MET A 197 16.48 30.92 -9.17
C MET A 197 15.01 31.30 -9.06
N ALA A 198 14.47 31.40 -7.84
CA ALA A 198 13.09 31.80 -7.59
C ALA A 198 12.77 33.21 -8.12
N LEU A 199 13.78 34.08 -8.28
CA LEU A 199 13.65 35.39 -8.90
C LEU A 199 13.88 35.37 -10.42
N LEU A 200 14.89 34.63 -10.88
CA LEU A 200 15.28 34.60 -12.31
C LEU A 200 14.30 33.81 -13.18
N ILE A 201 13.76 32.70 -12.69
CA ILE A 201 12.80 31.86 -13.41
C ILE A 201 11.52 32.62 -13.78
N PRO A 202 10.81 33.31 -12.84
CA PRO A 202 9.61 34.06 -13.20
C PRO A 202 9.93 35.27 -14.09
N LEU A 203 11.11 35.89 -13.94
CA LEU A 203 11.52 37.03 -14.76
C LEU A 203 11.82 36.62 -16.20
N ALA A 204 12.47 35.46 -16.38
CA ALA A 204 12.68 34.84 -17.69
C ALA A 204 11.37 34.34 -18.32
N TYR A 205 10.46 33.77 -17.52
CA TYR A 205 9.12 33.37 -17.96
C TYR A 205 8.27 34.57 -18.42
N LEU A 206 8.32 35.69 -17.68
CA LEU A 206 7.67 36.94 -18.06
C LEU A 206 8.20 37.46 -19.40
N LEU A 207 9.52 37.51 -19.57
CA LEU A 207 10.17 37.88 -20.83
C LEU A 207 9.72 36.96 -21.98
N TRP A 208 9.72 35.64 -21.77
CA TRP A 208 9.27 34.68 -22.77
C TRP A 208 7.78 34.83 -23.12
N SER A 209 6.91 35.08 -22.14
CA SER A 209 5.48 35.28 -22.35
C SER A 209 5.14 36.57 -23.12
N MET A 210 6.01 37.60 -23.03
CA MET A 210 5.87 38.85 -23.77
C MET A 210 6.38 38.74 -25.22
N LEU A 211 7.32 37.81 -25.47
CA LEU A 211 7.96 37.58 -26.77
C LEU A 211 7.35 36.40 -27.55
N GLY A 212 6.65 35.48 -26.89
CA GLY A 212 6.01 34.31 -27.49
C GLY A 212 4.62 34.62 -28.05
N ALA A 213 4.32 34.08 -29.24
CA ALA A 213 2.99 34.15 -29.82
C ALA A 213 1.93 33.64 -28.82
N ARG A 214 0.89 34.44 -28.56
CA ARG A 214 -0.25 34.04 -27.71
C ARG A 214 -0.77 32.69 -28.18
N ALA A 215 -0.70 31.67 -27.31
CA ALA A 215 -1.33 30.40 -27.55
C ALA A 215 -2.83 30.65 -27.84
N PRO A 216 -3.42 29.93 -28.80
CA PRO A 216 -4.85 30.04 -29.08
C PRO A 216 -5.65 29.75 -27.80
N SER A 217 -6.75 30.47 -27.62
CA SER A 217 -7.68 30.27 -26.51
C SER A 217 -8.10 28.79 -26.45
N PRO A 218 -8.03 28.12 -25.28
CA PRO A 218 -8.42 26.72 -25.20
C PRO A 218 -9.89 26.55 -25.61
N THR A 219 -10.17 25.53 -26.40
CA THR A 219 -11.54 25.21 -26.85
C THR A 219 -12.42 24.83 -25.66
N LEU A 220 -13.75 24.84 -25.83
CA LEU A 220 -14.68 24.40 -24.79
C LEU A 220 -14.32 22.99 -24.30
N ALA A 221 -14.06 22.05 -25.22
CA ALA A 221 -13.63 20.69 -24.90
C ALA A 221 -12.38 20.67 -24.01
N GLN A 222 -11.34 21.43 -24.37
CA GLN A 222 -10.09 21.50 -23.61
C GLN A 222 -10.27 22.09 -22.21
N ARG A 223 -11.14 23.11 -22.06
CA ARG A 223 -11.43 23.69 -20.74
C ARG A 223 -12.20 22.72 -19.85
N VAL A 224 -13.17 21.99 -20.41
CA VAL A 224 -13.89 20.95 -19.67
C VAL A 224 -12.92 19.84 -19.28
N GLU A 225 -12.12 19.35 -20.21
CA GLU A 225 -11.14 18.28 -19.97
C GLU A 225 -10.11 18.67 -18.89
N GLN A 226 -9.55 19.89 -18.96
CA GLN A 226 -8.64 20.40 -17.94
C GLN A 226 -9.29 20.48 -16.56
N ARG A 227 -10.59 20.80 -16.48
CA ARG A 227 -11.32 20.80 -15.21
C ARG A 227 -11.50 19.38 -14.66
N LEU A 228 -11.79 18.41 -15.54
CA LEU A 228 -12.01 17.02 -15.15
C LEU A 228 -10.73 16.30 -14.70
N GLN A 229 -9.55 16.81 -15.04
CA GLN A 229 -8.27 16.31 -14.50
C GLN A 229 -8.11 16.47 -12.98
N ALA A 230 -8.96 17.28 -12.33
CA ALA A 230 -8.95 17.45 -10.87
C ALA A 230 -9.54 16.26 -10.09
N PHE A 231 -10.16 15.29 -10.77
CA PHE A 231 -10.75 14.11 -10.14
C PHE A 231 -9.72 12.98 -10.06
N ALA A 232 -9.34 12.61 -8.83
CA ALA A 232 -8.46 11.47 -8.60
C ALA A 232 -9.19 10.15 -8.88
N CYS A 233 -8.46 9.15 -9.39
CA CYS A 233 -9.01 7.83 -9.71
C CYS A 233 -10.24 7.90 -10.65
N ALA A 234 -10.20 8.80 -11.63
CA ALA A 234 -11.24 9.00 -12.62
C ALA A 234 -10.66 8.99 -14.03
N ASP A 235 -11.46 8.51 -14.98
CA ASP A 235 -11.15 8.54 -16.41
C ASP A 235 -12.39 9.04 -17.12
N LEU A 236 -12.35 10.32 -17.50
CA LEU A 236 -13.47 11.06 -18.04
C LEU A 236 -13.10 11.59 -19.42
N THR A 237 -13.91 11.24 -20.41
CA THR A 237 -13.79 11.73 -21.77
C THR A 237 -14.89 12.73 -22.07
N VAL A 238 -14.53 13.78 -22.81
CA VAL A 238 -15.44 14.86 -23.19
C VAL A 238 -15.50 14.96 -24.70
N ALA A 239 -16.71 14.93 -25.23
CA ALA A 239 -16.99 15.38 -26.59
C ALA A 239 -17.82 16.65 -26.49
N ALA A 240 -17.26 17.79 -26.91
CA ALA A 240 -17.99 19.05 -26.98
C ALA A 240 -18.20 19.45 -28.43
N SER A 241 -19.40 19.91 -28.74
CA SER A 241 -19.78 20.43 -30.04
C SER A 241 -19.81 21.96 -30.03
N ASP A 242 -19.68 22.58 -31.21
CA ASP A 242 -19.61 24.04 -31.37
C ASP A 242 -20.92 24.75 -30.94
N ASP A 243 -22.02 24.01 -30.82
CA ASP A 243 -23.32 24.46 -30.32
C ASP A 243 -23.39 24.59 -28.79
N GLY A 244 -22.30 24.27 -28.08
CA GLY A 244 -22.23 24.29 -26.62
C GLY A 244 -22.80 23.04 -25.96
N THR A 245 -23.07 21.97 -26.72
CA THR A 245 -23.46 20.67 -26.16
C THR A 245 -22.22 19.89 -25.73
N ALA A 246 -22.15 19.50 -24.46
CA ALA A 246 -21.08 18.68 -23.90
C ALA A 246 -21.58 17.26 -23.57
N ARG A 247 -20.87 16.23 -24.04
CA ARG A 247 -21.09 14.84 -23.62
C ARG A 247 -19.90 14.37 -22.81
N VAL A 248 -20.14 14.04 -21.55
CA VAL A 248 -19.12 13.52 -20.64
C VAL A 248 -19.40 12.05 -20.36
N SER A 249 -18.41 11.19 -20.56
CA SER A 249 -18.52 9.75 -20.31
C SER A 249 -17.30 9.24 -19.57
N GLY A 250 -17.46 8.19 -18.78
CA GLY A 250 -16.33 7.60 -18.06
C GLY A 250 -16.70 7.07 -16.69
N PHE A 251 -15.74 7.11 -15.76
CA PHE A 251 -15.94 6.67 -14.39
C PHE A 251 -15.30 7.57 -13.34
N VAL A 252 -15.82 7.49 -12.12
CA VAL A 252 -15.35 8.19 -10.92
C VAL A 252 -15.46 7.28 -9.68
N PRO A 253 -14.70 7.53 -8.61
CA PRO A 253 -14.62 6.59 -7.48
C PRO A 253 -15.80 6.66 -6.52
N THR A 254 -16.51 7.79 -6.44
CA THR A 254 -17.60 8.00 -5.49
C THR A 254 -18.84 8.61 -6.14
N ALA A 255 -20.01 8.41 -5.51
CA ALA A 255 -21.25 9.03 -5.96
C ALA A 255 -21.22 10.56 -5.78
N GLU A 256 -20.47 11.05 -4.79
CA GLU A 256 -20.23 12.48 -4.60
C GLU A 256 -19.45 13.07 -5.77
N ASP A 257 -18.43 12.36 -6.26
CA ASP A 257 -17.66 12.77 -7.44
C ASP A 257 -18.53 12.79 -8.70
N MET A 258 -19.46 11.85 -8.87
CA MET A 258 -20.43 11.90 -9.99
C MET A 258 -21.24 13.20 -9.94
N ALA A 259 -21.84 13.50 -8.79
CA ALA A 259 -22.64 14.70 -8.62
C ALA A 259 -21.79 15.98 -8.78
N ARG A 260 -20.52 15.94 -8.36
CA ARG A 260 -19.59 17.05 -8.52
C ARG A 260 -19.21 17.26 -10.00
N VAL A 261 -18.91 16.21 -10.77
CA VAL A 261 -18.67 16.30 -12.22
C VAL A 261 -19.87 16.94 -12.92
N GLU A 262 -21.09 16.47 -12.63
CA GLU A 262 -22.30 17.02 -13.26
C GLU A 262 -22.49 18.50 -12.98
N ARG A 263 -22.32 18.92 -11.71
CA ARG A 263 -22.43 20.34 -11.32
C ARG A 263 -21.37 21.20 -11.95
N GLU A 264 -20.10 20.78 -11.90
CA GLU A 264 -18.98 21.57 -12.41
C GLU A 264 -19.02 21.74 -13.93
N VAL A 265 -19.41 20.70 -14.68
CA VAL A 265 -19.54 20.77 -16.14
C VAL A 265 -20.73 21.64 -16.55
N ARG A 266 -21.89 21.51 -15.90
CA ARG A 266 -23.07 22.35 -16.19
C ARG A 266 -22.85 23.82 -15.85
N ALA A 267 -22.02 24.12 -14.86
CA ALA A 267 -21.68 25.49 -14.48
C ALA A 267 -20.62 26.13 -15.37
N MET A 268 -20.04 25.40 -16.35
CA MET A 268 -18.93 25.90 -17.14
C MET A 268 -19.38 26.90 -18.21
N PRO A 269 -18.72 28.07 -18.33
CA PRO A 269 -19.04 29.04 -19.37
C PRO A 269 -18.90 28.46 -20.78
N GLY A 270 -19.97 28.54 -21.58
CA GLY A 270 -20.04 28.00 -22.94
C GLY A 270 -20.69 26.62 -23.05
N VAL A 271 -21.04 25.98 -21.93
CA VAL A 271 -21.88 24.77 -21.94
C VAL A 271 -23.35 25.17 -21.88
N GLY A 272 -24.09 24.95 -22.97
CA GLY A 272 -25.54 25.17 -23.04
C GLY A 272 -26.34 23.96 -22.57
N SER A 273 -25.89 22.75 -22.94
CA SER A 273 -26.48 21.49 -22.48
C SER A 273 -25.40 20.44 -22.20
N ALA A 274 -25.64 19.55 -21.24
CA ALA A 274 -24.66 18.52 -20.87
C ALA A 274 -25.32 17.16 -20.64
N ASN A 275 -24.78 16.13 -21.30
CA ASN A 275 -25.19 14.73 -21.18
C ASN A 275 -24.10 13.90 -20.50
N PHE A 276 -24.49 13.08 -19.53
CA PHE A 276 -23.56 12.33 -18.69
C PHE A 276 -23.78 10.82 -18.84
N ALA A 277 -22.71 10.09 -19.14
CA ALA A 277 -22.65 8.63 -19.15
C ALA A 277 -21.56 8.18 -18.18
N LEU A 278 -21.79 8.44 -16.89
CA LEU A 278 -20.83 8.19 -15.80
C LEU A 278 -21.13 6.86 -15.10
N ARG A 279 -20.09 6.17 -14.66
CA ARG A 279 -20.16 4.94 -13.87
C ARG A 279 -19.35 5.07 -12.59
N LEU A 280 -19.78 4.37 -11.54
CA LEU A 280 -18.97 4.24 -10.32
C LEU A 280 -17.86 3.22 -10.54
N ARG A 281 -16.65 3.57 -10.10
CA ARG A 281 -15.49 2.69 -10.11
C ARG A 281 -14.64 2.96 -8.89
N ILE A 282 -14.94 2.27 -7.81
CA ILE A 282 -14.24 2.41 -6.53
C ILE A 282 -12.74 2.07 -6.65
N TRP A 283 -11.93 2.64 -5.77
CA TRP A 283 -10.55 2.20 -5.56
C TRP A 283 -10.57 0.75 -5.02
N PRO A 284 -9.65 -0.14 -5.45
CA PRO A 284 -8.49 0.07 -6.33
C PRO A 284 -8.80 -0.05 -7.83
N HIS A 285 -10.01 -0.44 -8.22
CA HIS A 285 -10.34 -0.75 -9.60
C HIS A 285 -10.11 0.39 -10.59
N CYS A 286 -10.41 1.62 -10.19
CA CYS A 286 -10.16 2.80 -11.04
C CYS A 286 -8.68 3.00 -11.33
N GLU A 287 -7.82 2.75 -10.35
CA GLU A 287 -6.37 2.91 -10.45
C GLU A 287 -5.76 1.84 -11.35
N VAL A 288 -6.23 0.59 -11.20
CA VAL A 288 -5.83 -0.52 -12.07
C VAL A 288 -6.17 -0.22 -13.52
N VAL A 289 -7.38 0.27 -13.80
CA VAL A 289 -7.79 0.64 -15.16
C VAL A 289 -6.92 1.78 -15.68
N ALA A 290 -6.63 2.80 -14.88
CA ALA A 290 -5.76 3.90 -15.29
C ALA A 290 -4.36 3.41 -15.70
N ILE A 291 -3.79 2.46 -14.94
CA ILE A 291 -2.49 1.83 -15.25
C ILE A 291 -2.58 0.98 -16.53
N LEU A 292 -3.63 0.16 -16.68
CA LEU A 292 -3.69 -0.86 -17.72
C LEU A 292 -4.32 -0.41 -19.05
N LYS A 293 -5.06 0.70 -19.06
CA LYS A 293 -5.74 1.23 -20.24
C LYS A 293 -4.83 1.41 -21.47
N PRO A 294 -3.61 1.97 -21.37
CA PRO A 294 -2.71 2.08 -22.53
C PRO A 294 -2.33 0.71 -23.12
N TYR A 295 -2.16 -0.30 -22.26
CA TYR A 295 -1.80 -1.65 -22.68
C TYR A 295 -2.98 -2.42 -23.27
N GLN A 296 -4.21 -2.13 -22.83
CA GLN A 296 -5.43 -2.63 -23.46
C GLN A 296 -5.68 -1.99 -24.82
N ALA A 297 -5.47 -0.67 -24.96
CA ALA A 297 -5.55 0.01 -26.24
C ALA A 297 -4.56 -0.61 -27.24
N ARG A 298 -3.32 -0.87 -26.81
CA ARG A 298 -2.31 -1.56 -27.62
C ARG A 298 -2.73 -2.98 -28.02
N ASN A 299 -3.36 -3.74 -27.12
CA ASN A 299 -3.91 -5.08 -27.41
C ASN A 299 -4.94 -4.99 -28.57
N GLN A 300 -5.85 -4.01 -28.50
CA GLN A 300 -6.90 -3.79 -29.50
C GLN A 300 -6.36 -3.26 -30.83
N GLU A 301 -5.50 -2.24 -30.81
CA GLU A 301 -4.90 -1.63 -31.99
C GLU A 301 -4.09 -2.64 -32.81
N LYS A 302 -3.32 -3.49 -32.11
CA LYS A 302 -2.53 -4.55 -32.73
C LYS A 302 -3.33 -5.82 -33.02
N ARG A 303 -4.64 -5.82 -32.72
CA ARG A 303 -5.57 -6.95 -32.89
C ARG A 303 -5.02 -8.26 -32.32
N GLN A 304 -4.36 -8.15 -31.17
CA GLN A 304 -3.79 -9.30 -30.46
C GLN A 304 -4.92 -10.13 -29.83
N ARG A 305 -4.69 -11.44 -29.67
CA ARG A 305 -5.69 -12.37 -29.13
C ARG A 305 -5.74 -12.49 -27.60
N LEU A 306 -4.97 -11.66 -26.87
CA LEU A 306 -5.00 -11.68 -25.41
C LEU A 306 -6.42 -11.37 -24.94
N LYS A 307 -7.06 -12.35 -24.30
CA LYS A 307 -8.44 -12.25 -23.84
C LYS A 307 -8.61 -12.90 -22.49
N VAL A 308 -9.23 -12.18 -21.55
CA VAL A 308 -9.65 -12.72 -20.27
C VAL A 308 -11.17 -12.87 -20.21
N ALA A 309 -11.63 -14.00 -19.67
CA ALA A 309 -13.04 -14.29 -19.45
C ALA A 309 -13.22 -15.05 -18.14
N ALA A 310 -14.26 -14.69 -17.36
CA ALA A 310 -14.64 -15.44 -16.19
C ALA A 310 -15.60 -16.57 -16.60
N PHE A 311 -15.15 -17.82 -16.50
CA PHE A 311 -15.89 -18.99 -16.98
C PHE A 311 -17.08 -19.33 -16.08
N THR A 312 -16.96 -19.07 -14.77
CA THR A 312 -18.04 -19.31 -13.79
C THR A 312 -19.03 -18.16 -13.69
N ALA A 313 -18.69 -16.97 -14.19
CA ALA A 313 -19.59 -15.82 -14.14
C ALA A 313 -20.73 -15.97 -15.16
N ARG A 314 -21.97 -15.84 -14.69
CA ARG A 314 -23.16 -15.82 -15.55
C ARG A 314 -23.61 -14.39 -15.71
N GLU A 315 -23.68 -13.90 -16.95
CA GLU A 315 -24.06 -12.51 -17.25
C GLU A 315 -23.21 -11.47 -16.49
N GLY A 316 -21.93 -11.78 -16.28
CA GLY A 316 -21.01 -10.91 -15.54
C GLY A 316 -21.21 -10.93 -14.01
N ARG A 317 -21.98 -11.87 -13.47
CA ARG A 317 -22.22 -12.01 -12.03
C ARG A 317 -21.66 -13.31 -11.47
N LEU A 318 -21.14 -13.23 -10.26
CA LEU A 318 -20.73 -14.37 -9.43
C LEU A 318 -21.54 -14.34 -8.13
N ARG A 319 -22.03 -15.49 -7.67
CA ARG A 319 -22.80 -15.61 -6.44
C ARG A 319 -21.93 -16.09 -5.29
N GLU A 320 -22.37 -15.79 -4.08
CA GLU A 320 -21.76 -16.32 -2.86
C GLU A 320 -21.55 -17.85 -2.93
N GLY A 321 -20.32 -18.27 -2.62
CA GLY A 321 -19.89 -19.67 -2.69
C GLY A 321 -19.45 -20.14 -4.07
N ASP A 322 -19.58 -19.33 -5.13
CA ASP A 322 -19.05 -19.67 -6.45
C ASP A 322 -17.51 -19.66 -6.44
N THR A 323 -16.92 -20.57 -7.21
CA THR A 323 -15.48 -20.53 -7.53
C THR A 323 -15.22 -19.49 -8.61
N VAL A 324 -14.11 -18.77 -8.50
CA VAL A 324 -13.68 -17.80 -9.53
C VAL A 324 -12.76 -18.50 -10.52
N VAL A 325 -13.34 -19.14 -11.54
CA VAL A 325 -12.57 -19.80 -12.61
C VAL A 325 -12.40 -18.83 -13.76
N VAL A 326 -11.16 -18.46 -14.03
CA VAL A 326 -10.78 -17.52 -15.09
C VAL A 326 -10.17 -18.31 -16.25
N ARG A 327 -10.65 -18.06 -17.46
CA ARG A 327 -10.01 -18.54 -18.69
C ARG A 327 -9.28 -17.38 -19.35
N VAL A 328 -8.00 -17.56 -19.63
CA VAL A 328 -7.17 -16.58 -20.34
C VAL A 328 -6.60 -17.21 -21.59
N THR A 329 -6.81 -16.54 -22.73
CA THR A 329 -6.18 -16.86 -24.00
C THR A 329 -4.99 -15.93 -24.19
N ASN A 330 -3.81 -16.50 -24.44
CA ASN A 330 -2.59 -15.74 -24.64
C ASN A 330 -2.59 -14.99 -25.99
N ALA A 331 -1.69 -14.01 -26.09
CA ALA A 331 -1.43 -13.23 -27.29
C ALA A 331 -0.96 -14.07 -28.49
N ASP A 332 -0.76 -13.42 -29.64
CA ASP A 332 -0.28 -14.09 -30.87
C ASP A 332 1.23 -14.36 -30.86
N ASN A 333 1.91 -13.96 -29.78
CA ASN A 333 3.34 -14.19 -29.57
C ASN A 333 3.53 -14.99 -28.27
N GLU A 334 4.67 -15.68 -28.19
CA GLU A 334 5.11 -16.28 -26.94
C GLU A 334 5.34 -15.19 -25.88
N GLY A 335 4.88 -15.45 -24.65
CA GLY A 335 4.94 -14.45 -23.60
C GLY A 335 4.60 -14.98 -22.21
N TYR A 336 4.98 -14.20 -21.22
CA TYR A 336 4.72 -14.45 -19.81
C TYR A 336 3.40 -13.81 -19.42
N LEU A 337 2.48 -14.63 -18.93
CA LEU A 337 1.15 -14.22 -18.52
C LEU A 337 1.12 -13.99 -17.01
N ARG A 338 0.56 -12.85 -16.59
CA ARG A 338 0.15 -12.56 -15.21
C ARG A 338 -1.35 -12.31 -15.18
N VAL A 339 -2.03 -12.90 -14.20
CA VAL A 339 -3.48 -12.74 -14.02
C VAL A 339 -3.75 -12.38 -12.57
N ASP A 340 -4.46 -11.27 -12.36
CA ASP A 340 -4.77 -10.76 -11.04
C ASP A 340 -6.28 -10.60 -10.88
N TYR A 341 -6.80 -10.96 -9.70
CA TYR A 341 -8.19 -10.76 -9.29
C TYR A 341 -8.25 -9.75 -8.15
N TYR A 342 -8.91 -8.62 -8.39
CA TYR A 342 -9.11 -7.56 -7.42
C TYR A 342 -10.49 -7.69 -6.81
N THR A 343 -10.53 -7.73 -5.48
CA THR A 343 -11.75 -7.91 -4.68
C THR A 343 -12.44 -6.58 -4.39
N ALA A 344 -13.70 -6.65 -3.96
CA ALA A 344 -14.50 -5.46 -3.66
C ALA A 344 -14.00 -4.67 -2.44
N ASP A 345 -13.31 -5.34 -1.50
CA ASP A 345 -12.66 -4.75 -0.32
C ASP A 345 -11.23 -4.24 -0.58
N GLY A 346 -10.73 -4.36 -1.81
CA GLY A 346 -9.47 -3.73 -2.21
C GLY A 346 -8.21 -4.58 -2.02
N ALA A 347 -8.36 -5.90 -1.96
CA ALA A 347 -7.25 -6.83 -2.03
C ALA A 347 -7.02 -7.34 -3.47
N VAL A 348 -5.87 -7.98 -3.68
CA VAL A 348 -5.43 -8.57 -4.95
C VAL A 348 -5.03 -10.01 -4.70
N MET A 349 -5.51 -10.88 -5.58
CA MET A 349 -5.18 -12.29 -5.60
C MET A 349 -4.48 -12.61 -6.91
N HIS A 350 -3.28 -13.15 -6.81
CA HIS A 350 -2.46 -13.47 -7.98
C HIS A 350 -2.77 -14.90 -8.45
N LEU A 351 -3.43 -15.00 -9.60
CA LEU A 351 -3.83 -16.26 -10.19
C LEU A 351 -2.68 -16.84 -11.01
N HIS A 352 -2.02 -17.84 -10.43
CA HIS A 352 -0.89 -18.52 -11.06
C HIS A 352 -1.30 -19.80 -11.77
N ALA A 353 -0.62 -20.10 -12.87
CA ALA A 353 -0.65 -21.43 -13.44
C ALA A 353 0.17 -22.38 -12.55
N ASN A 354 -0.28 -23.63 -12.38
CA ASN A 354 0.50 -24.72 -11.74
C ASN A 354 1.71 -25.16 -12.61
N ARG A 355 2.39 -24.22 -13.28
CA ARG A 355 3.42 -24.43 -14.32
C ARG A 355 4.68 -23.58 -14.08
N GLY A 356 4.73 -22.81 -12.98
CA GLY A 356 5.82 -21.87 -12.69
C GLY A 356 5.87 -20.69 -13.68
N PRO A 357 6.94 -19.87 -13.67
CA PRO A 357 7.09 -18.71 -14.56
C PRO A 357 7.52 -19.14 -15.97
N GLN A 358 6.74 -20.02 -16.61
CA GLN A 358 6.99 -20.46 -17.98
C GLN A 358 6.21 -19.59 -18.99
N PRO A 359 6.80 -19.31 -20.16
CA PRO A 359 6.10 -18.60 -21.21
C PRO A 359 4.97 -19.46 -21.78
N MET A 360 3.86 -18.81 -22.12
CA MET A 360 2.73 -19.40 -22.82
C MET A 360 2.92 -19.31 -24.33
N ARG A 361 2.44 -20.34 -25.04
CA ARG A 361 2.50 -20.36 -26.51
C ARG A 361 1.50 -19.37 -27.13
N PRO A 362 1.71 -18.96 -28.39
CA PRO A 362 0.74 -18.16 -29.13
C PRO A 362 -0.67 -18.78 -29.12
N GLY A 363 -1.66 -18.00 -28.69
CA GLY A 363 -3.06 -18.42 -28.66
C GLY A 363 -3.40 -19.57 -27.71
N GLU A 364 -2.45 -20.01 -26.87
CA GLU A 364 -2.71 -21.01 -25.83
C GLU A 364 -3.72 -20.47 -24.82
N ALA A 365 -4.68 -21.30 -24.43
CA ALA A 365 -5.65 -20.97 -23.39
C ALA A 365 -5.37 -21.76 -22.11
N ILE A 366 -5.44 -21.07 -20.97
CA ILE A 366 -5.31 -21.66 -19.65
C ILE A 366 -6.50 -21.31 -18.78
N GLU A 367 -6.84 -22.21 -17.87
CA GLU A 367 -7.83 -21.97 -16.83
C GLU A 367 -7.13 -21.89 -15.48
N LEU A 368 -7.47 -20.84 -14.74
CA LEU A 368 -6.93 -20.51 -13.43
C LEU A 368 -8.07 -20.49 -12.42
N GLY A 369 -7.78 -20.79 -11.15
CA GLY A 369 -8.78 -20.75 -10.08
C GLY A 369 -9.58 -22.05 -9.87
N ARG A 370 -9.11 -23.20 -10.38
CA ARG A 370 -9.72 -24.53 -10.09
C ARG A 370 -9.22 -25.14 -8.77
N ASP A 371 -7.94 -24.97 -8.47
CA ASP A 371 -7.27 -25.57 -7.31
C ASP A 371 -7.05 -24.54 -6.19
N ILE A 372 -8.06 -23.70 -5.92
CA ILE A 372 -7.98 -22.62 -4.93
C ILE A 372 -8.61 -23.05 -3.60
N PRO A 373 -8.05 -22.63 -2.45
CA PRO A 373 -8.62 -22.92 -1.13
C PRO A 373 -10.07 -22.43 -1.01
N SER A 374 -10.86 -23.05 -0.13
CA SER A 374 -12.25 -22.62 0.14
C SER A 374 -12.37 -21.19 0.64
N SER A 375 -11.31 -20.61 1.19
CA SER A 375 -11.24 -19.18 1.56
C SER A 375 -11.29 -18.23 0.36
N TRP A 376 -11.22 -18.74 -0.86
CA TRP A 376 -11.19 -17.95 -2.11
C TRP A 376 -12.51 -18.04 -2.90
N LEU A 377 -13.55 -18.62 -2.28
CA LEU A 377 -14.90 -18.55 -2.79
C LEU A 377 -15.43 -17.12 -2.67
N VAL A 378 -16.34 -16.77 -3.57
CA VAL A 378 -17.02 -15.48 -3.50
C VAL A 378 -17.72 -15.34 -2.15
N SER A 379 -17.33 -14.31 -1.40
CA SER A 379 -17.78 -14.05 -0.04
C SER A 379 -17.96 -12.54 0.15
N PRO A 380 -18.65 -12.12 1.24
CA PRO A 380 -18.76 -10.70 1.57
C PRO A 380 -17.38 -10.04 1.80
N PRO A 381 -17.24 -8.73 1.48
CA PRO A 381 -18.28 -7.85 0.95
C PRO A 381 -18.53 -8.07 -0.55
N PHE A 382 -19.81 -8.01 -0.92
CA PHE A 382 -20.25 -8.12 -2.31
C PHE A 382 -20.13 -6.77 -3.04
N GLY A 383 -19.85 -6.83 -4.34
CA GLY A 383 -19.79 -5.65 -5.21
C GLY A 383 -18.98 -5.89 -6.46
N THR A 384 -18.54 -4.79 -7.08
CA THR A 384 -17.72 -4.85 -8.29
C THR A 384 -16.37 -5.49 -7.98
N VAL A 385 -15.95 -6.43 -8.83
CA VAL A 385 -14.61 -7.03 -8.83
C VAL A 385 -13.99 -6.92 -10.22
N LEU A 386 -12.67 -7.05 -10.31
CA LEU A 386 -11.93 -6.89 -11.56
C LEU A 386 -10.95 -8.03 -11.75
N ILE A 387 -10.94 -8.64 -12.94
CA ILE A 387 -9.88 -9.56 -13.35
C ILE A 387 -9.06 -8.89 -14.43
N THR A 388 -7.74 -8.91 -14.28
CA THR A 388 -6.80 -8.40 -15.28
C THR A 388 -5.90 -9.51 -15.79
N ALA A 389 -5.61 -9.51 -17.08
CA ALA A 389 -4.59 -10.35 -17.70
C ALA A 389 -3.55 -9.45 -18.36
N LEU A 390 -2.28 -9.66 -18.04
CA LEU A 390 -1.14 -8.94 -18.57
C LEU A 390 -0.21 -9.94 -19.25
N SER A 391 0.16 -9.68 -20.51
CA SER A 391 1.11 -10.50 -21.24
C SER A 391 2.30 -9.65 -21.67
N SER A 392 3.51 -10.17 -21.43
CA SER A 392 4.77 -9.53 -21.84
C SER A 392 5.69 -10.55 -22.53
N THR A 393 6.50 -10.11 -23.49
CA THR A 393 7.50 -10.96 -24.16
C THR A 393 8.70 -11.30 -23.26
N THR A 394 8.87 -10.55 -22.17
CA THR A 394 9.87 -10.78 -21.12
C THR A 394 9.18 -11.06 -19.79
N PRO A 395 9.81 -11.81 -18.87
CA PRO A 395 9.26 -12.02 -17.54
C PRO A 395 8.99 -10.68 -16.85
N LEU A 396 7.78 -10.52 -16.31
CA LEU A 396 7.44 -9.40 -15.45
C LEU A 396 8.18 -9.58 -14.11
N ALA A 397 8.73 -8.50 -13.55
CA ALA A 397 9.40 -8.56 -12.26
C ALA A 397 8.46 -9.13 -11.19
N ASP A 398 9.01 -9.86 -10.21
CA ASP A 398 8.29 -10.44 -9.06
C ASP A 398 7.27 -11.56 -9.37
N ALA A 399 7.30 -12.17 -10.56
CA ALA A 399 6.37 -13.24 -10.93
C ALA A 399 6.52 -14.56 -10.14
N GLY A 400 7.57 -14.70 -9.32
CA GLY A 400 7.84 -15.89 -8.52
C GLY A 400 7.74 -15.71 -7.00
N ASP A 401 7.81 -14.47 -6.50
CA ASP A 401 7.88 -14.15 -5.06
C ASP A 401 6.66 -13.36 -4.56
N THR A 402 5.62 -13.21 -5.39
CA THR A 402 4.39 -12.52 -4.99
C THR A 402 3.58 -13.42 -4.05
N PRO A 403 3.15 -12.91 -2.88
CA PRO A 403 2.27 -13.66 -2.01
C PRO A 403 0.97 -13.97 -2.77
N PRO A 404 0.26 -15.07 -2.45
CA PRO A 404 -0.95 -15.44 -3.20
C PRO A 404 -2.10 -14.42 -3.02
N PHE A 405 -2.03 -13.60 -1.97
CA PHE A 405 -2.96 -12.53 -1.63
C PHE A 405 -2.20 -11.36 -1.01
N GLU A 406 -2.52 -10.13 -1.41
CA GLU A 406 -1.99 -8.91 -0.80
C GLU A 406 -2.93 -7.71 -1.00
N LEU A 407 -2.65 -6.56 -0.36
CA LEU A 407 -3.40 -5.34 -0.59
C LEU A 407 -3.09 -4.71 -1.95
N ALA A 408 -4.10 -4.12 -2.59
CA ALA A 408 -3.87 -3.39 -3.84
C ALA A 408 -2.96 -2.17 -3.66
N SER A 409 -2.97 -1.50 -2.50
CA SER A 409 -2.09 -0.35 -2.26
C SER A 409 -0.60 -0.71 -2.35
N ALA A 410 -0.20 -1.86 -1.81
CA ALA A 410 1.16 -2.36 -1.88
C ALA A 410 1.52 -2.84 -3.30
N TYR A 411 0.58 -3.53 -3.95
CA TYR A 411 0.82 -4.11 -5.27
C TYR A 411 0.91 -3.07 -6.40
N LEU A 412 0.04 -2.06 -6.40
CA LEU A 412 -0.11 -1.14 -7.54
C LEU A 412 1.13 -0.28 -7.80
N GLN A 413 1.91 0.03 -6.75
CA GLN A 413 3.18 0.71 -6.92
C GLN A 413 4.19 -0.19 -7.67
N ARG A 414 4.36 -1.44 -7.23
CA ARG A 414 5.25 -2.42 -7.89
C ARG A 414 4.82 -2.71 -9.32
N LEU A 415 3.51 -2.80 -9.57
CA LEU A 415 2.98 -3.00 -10.91
C LEU A 415 3.41 -1.88 -11.87
N ARG A 416 3.34 -0.61 -11.43
CA ARG A 416 3.80 0.53 -12.23
C ARG A 416 5.29 0.46 -12.55
N GLU A 417 6.11 0.17 -11.55
CA GLU A 417 7.56 0.08 -11.70
C GLU A 417 7.96 -1.07 -12.65
N SER A 418 7.32 -2.23 -12.49
CA SER A 418 7.51 -3.38 -13.38
C SER A 418 7.07 -3.06 -14.81
N LEU A 419 5.95 -2.35 -15.01
CA LEU A 419 5.47 -1.97 -16.34
C LEU A 419 6.37 -0.93 -17.01
N ALA A 420 6.86 0.07 -16.26
CA ALA A 420 7.79 1.08 -16.77
C ALA A 420 9.12 0.46 -17.21
N THR A 421 9.65 -0.50 -16.45
CA THR A 421 10.87 -1.23 -16.80
C THR A 421 10.62 -2.17 -17.99
N SER A 422 9.48 -2.85 -17.98
CA SER A 422 9.09 -3.77 -19.05
C SER A 422 8.82 -3.03 -20.35
N GLU A 423 8.31 -1.80 -20.35
CA GLU A 423 8.04 -1.06 -21.58
C GLU A 423 9.32 -0.79 -22.41
N ALA A 424 10.47 -0.75 -21.74
CA ALA A 424 11.78 -0.64 -22.38
C ALA A 424 12.32 -1.98 -22.94
N ALA A 425 11.86 -3.13 -22.44
CA ALA A 425 12.45 -4.45 -22.72
C ALA A 425 11.49 -5.46 -23.39
N GLY A 426 10.19 -5.37 -23.10
CA GLY A 426 9.10 -6.17 -23.63
C GLY A 426 7.95 -5.26 -24.08
N ARG A 427 7.05 -5.75 -24.92
CA ARG A 427 5.88 -4.96 -25.37
C ARG A 427 4.63 -5.43 -24.62
N PRO A 428 4.43 -5.02 -23.35
CA PRO A 428 3.28 -5.50 -22.59
C PRO A 428 1.98 -5.09 -23.26
N ILE A 429 1.00 -5.97 -23.16
CA ILE A 429 -0.40 -5.78 -23.56
C ILE A 429 -1.30 -6.34 -22.46
N ALA A 430 -2.49 -5.78 -22.32
CA ALA A 430 -3.42 -6.17 -21.27
C ALA A 430 -4.83 -6.41 -21.80
N ASP A 431 -5.60 -7.21 -21.08
CA ASP A 431 -7.05 -7.26 -21.16
C ASP A 431 -7.62 -7.35 -19.75
N PHE A 432 -8.84 -6.88 -19.54
CA PHE A 432 -9.47 -6.93 -18.23
C PHE A 432 -10.99 -7.02 -18.35
N VAL A 433 -11.62 -7.61 -17.33
CA VAL A 433 -13.07 -7.79 -17.26
C VAL A 433 -13.57 -7.46 -15.85
N PHE A 434 -14.69 -6.73 -15.81
CA PHE A 434 -15.41 -6.44 -14.58
C PHE A 434 -16.52 -7.45 -14.36
N LEU A 435 -16.72 -7.83 -13.11
CA LEU A 435 -17.83 -8.66 -12.66
C LEU A 435 -18.49 -8.02 -11.44
N GLU A 436 -19.67 -8.51 -11.10
CA GLU A 436 -20.37 -8.20 -9.86
C GLU A 436 -20.48 -9.45 -9.01
N THR A 437 -20.02 -9.38 -7.76
CA THR A 437 -20.30 -10.41 -6.76
C THR A 437 -21.59 -10.07 -6.04
N VAL A 438 -22.43 -11.07 -5.77
CA VAL A 438 -23.74 -10.89 -5.13
C VAL A 438 -24.01 -12.00 -4.12
N SER A 439 -24.86 -11.70 -3.13
CA SER A 439 -25.43 -12.74 -2.26
C SER A 439 -26.23 -13.75 -3.08
N ARG A 440 -26.37 -14.96 -2.54
CA ARG A 440 -27.00 -16.08 -3.26
C ARG A 440 -28.48 -15.87 -3.61
#